data_AF-A0A927BAI2-F1
#
_entry.id   AF-A0A927BAI2-F1
#
_cell.length_a   1.000
_cell.length_b   1.000
_cell.length_c   1.000
_cell.angle_alpha   90.00
_cell.angle_beta   90.00
_cell.angle_gamma   90.00
#
_symmetry.space_group_name_H-M   'P 1'
#
loop_
_entity.id
_entity.type
_entity.pdbx_description
1 polymer ?
#
loop_
_entity_poly.entity_id
_entity_poly.type
_entity_poly.pdbx_seq_one_letter_code
_entity_poly.pdbx_strand_id
1 'polypeptide(L)'
;MKELANLSRIVTSRCLQTLPLLDLTEGHDTKEALLVAKLVDRPDLTQNQLIREMYGRTSSASTDAFRKLRSRVQAKLLNHLYFLDHSDERHFVARRHEQELLELFHQLNALHAEGEYVLAERLLRKCLRLALAGEFTQYVVLAARLLRNLYISQRQPTRYKQIAKQLAISQELLAMEDESERLLAETRLIMLGTVAARRGLLPKVSEYINQAEALHRRAGSFSTYYYLYRLRIIREELLGNYAEIIRITAEVDRHWQQGKLNTRRFDKRFNQFASLYAHLRGRQPVRGLKLAEVYAQDFHPSSNNWFYFQEHHLMLALHAGRFDKAHHVLASVMSNPFYPKQRESAQQRWELFRAYIDFLLPPSGPVKMRQVAQWALSLPDFSRDKQGHNLAILILQVLYYLRLRDLDAVLVRMERLRKYQQRHLRDINTLRSRLFLRLLLLLADKNFDPVIGAERGQSILKKLQATPPPGEADAEIEVIPYEMLWDLVLKMLRESPPVPG
;
A
#
# COMPACT_ATOMS: atom_id res chain seq x y z
N MET A 1 -12.87 31.53 -34.33
CA MET A 1 -14.28 31.94 -34.19
C MET A 1 -15.29 30.89 -34.65
N LYS A 2 -15.18 30.30 -35.87
CA LYS A 2 -16.16 29.31 -36.37
C LYS A 2 -16.32 28.07 -35.48
N GLU A 3 -15.23 27.48 -35.00
CA GLU A 3 -15.27 26.32 -34.09
C GLU A 3 -15.95 26.64 -32.77
N LEU A 4 -15.65 27.80 -32.18
CA LEU A 4 -16.27 28.26 -30.94
C LEU A 4 -17.78 28.47 -31.14
N ALA A 5 -18.18 29.09 -32.27
CA ALA A 5 -19.58 29.27 -32.60
C ALA A 5 -20.32 27.92 -32.75
N ASN A 6 -19.71 26.93 -33.41
CA ASN A 6 -20.27 25.59 -33.54
C ASN A 6 -20.40 24.88 -32.18
N LEU A 7 -19.35 24.94 -31.35
CA LEU A 7 -19.39 24.39 -30.00
C LEU A 7 -20.48 25.06 -29.15
N SER A 8 -20.59 26.39 -29.21
CA SER A 8 -21.65 27.13 -28.54
C SER A 8 -23.03 26.64 -28.99
N ARG A 9 -23.27 26.47 -30.30
CA ARG A 9 -24.55 25.96 -30.83
C ARG A 9 -24.87 24.56 -30.31
N ILE A 10 -23.90 23.64 -30.30
CA ILE A 10 -24.11 22.30 -29.73
C ILE A 10 -24.57 22.41 -28.29
N VAL A 11 -23.79 23.12 -27.46
CA VAL A 11 -24.05 23.22 -26.03
C VAL A 11 -25.40 23.89 -25.77
N THR A 12 -25.75 24.97 -26.48
CA THR A 12 -27.02 25.68 -26.27
C THR A 12 -28.24 24.92 -26.80
N SER A 13 -28.10 24.13 -27.86
CA SER A 13 -29.23 23.40 -28.47
C SER A 13 -29.60 22.12 -27.72
N ARG A 14 -28.65 21.52 -27.00
CA ARG A 14 -28.82 20.26 -26.25
C ARG A 14 -28.71 20.43 -24.74
N CYS A 15 -28.73 21.68 -24.25
CA CYS A 15 -28.63 21.94 -22.82
C CYS A 15 -29.81 21.32 -22.07
N LEU A 16 -29.52 20.63 -20.97
CA LEU A 16 -30.55 20.13 -20.07
C LEU A 16 -31.24 21.32 -19.39
N GLN A 17 -32.57 21.29 -19.30
CA GLN A 17 -33.35 22.31 -18.58
C GLN A 17 -32.98 22.40 -17.09
N THR A 18 -32.52 21.29 -16.51
CA THR A 18 -32.05 21.24 -15.13
C THR A 18 -30.68 20.59 -15.10
N LEU A 19 -29.70 21.28 -14.51
CA LEU A 19 -28.35 20.76 -14.42
C LEU A 19 -28.33 19.52 -13.52
N PRO A 20 -27.65 18.44 -13.94
CA PRO A 20 -27.63 17.18 -13.20
C PRO A 20 -26.53 17.22 -12.11
N LEU A 21 -26.32 18.38 -11.50
CA LEU A 21 -25.35 18.62 -10.44
C LEU A 21 -26.07 19.05 -9.16
N LEU A 22 -25.39 18.83 -8.04
CA LEU A 22 -25.76 19.47 -6.78
C LEU A 22 -25.16 20.88 -6.75
N ASP A 23 -25.95 21.84 -6.29
CA ASP A 23 -25.38 23.09 -5.82
C ASP A 23 -24.74 22.84 -4.46
N LEU A 24 -23.41 22.89 -4.40
CA LEU A 24 -22.63 22.71 -3.18
C LEU A 24 -22.25 24.05 -2.54
N THR A 25 -22.65 25.17 -3.17
CA THR A 25 -22.34 26.54 -2.74
C THR A 25 -23.53 27.24 -2.08
N GLU A 26 -24.76 26.92 -2.52
CA GLU A 26 -26.00 27.44 -1.93
C GLU A 26 -26.48 26.58 -0.74
N GLY A 27 -25.90 26.79 0.44
CA GLY A 27 -26.48 26.42 1.74
C GLY A 27 -27.12 25.03 1.89
N HIS A 28 -28.11 24.92 2.79
CA HIS A 28 -28.92 23.70 3.01
C HIS A 28 -30.34 23.85 2.48
N ASP A 29 -30.55 24.74 1.52
CA ASP A 29 -31.88 25.21 1.11
C ASP A 29 -32.66 24.13 0.35
N THR A 30 -31.95 23.11 -0.15
CA THR A 30 -32.56 21.93 -0.76
C THR A 30 -32.40 20.68 0.11
N LYS A 31 -33.39 19.78 0.07
CA LYS A 31 -33.28 18.45 0.71
C LYS A 31 -32.07 17.64 0.21
N GLU A 32 -31.59 17.93 -1.00
CA GLU A 32 -30.41 17.29 -1.57
C GLU A 32 -29.13 17.74 -0.86
N ALA A 33 -28.93 19.06 -0.76
CA ALA A 33 -27.80 19.65 -0.05
C ALA A 33 -27.81 19.26 1.45
N LEU A 34 -28.99 19.26 2.08
CA LEU A 34 -29.15 18.81 3.46
C LEU A 34 -28.75 17.34 3.65
N LEU A 35 -29.13 16.45 2.72
CA LEU A 35 -28.73 15.04 2.79
C LEU A 35 -27.20 14.90 2.74
N VAL A 36 -26.56 15.59 1.79
CA VAL A 36 -25.10 15.53 1.63
C VAL A 36 -24.40 16.08 2.86
N ALA A 37 -24.81 17.23 3.38
CA ALA A 37 -24.22 17.82 4.58
C ALA A 37 -24.31 16.89 5.79
N LYS A 38 -25.48 16.27 6.01
CA LYS A 38 -25.66 15.28 7.10
C LYS A 38 -24.75 14.06 6.94
N LEU A 39 -24.56 13.58 5.70
CA LEU A 39 -23.68 12.43 5.43
C LEU A 39 -22.19 12.78 5.57
N VAL A 40 -21.80 14.02 5.30
CA VAL A 40 -20.43 14.50 5.50
C VAL A 40 -20.13 14.67 6.99
N ASP A 41 -21.07 15.23 7.75
CA ASP A 41 -20.95 15.46 9.20
C ASP A 41 -21.02 14.16 10.01
N ARG A 42 -22.00 13.30 9.71
CA ARG A 42 -22.26 12.04 10.41
C ARG A 42 -22.47 10.88 9.41
N PRO A 43 -21.39 10.27 8.90
CA PRO A 43 -21.48 9.19 7.91
C PRO A 43 -22.13 7.90 8.45
N ASP A 44 -22.15 7.73 9.77
CA ASP A 44 -22.64 6.50 10.43
C ASP A 44 -24.15 6.52 10.71
N LEU A 45 -24.87 7.56 10.25
CA LEU A 45 -26.31 7.64 10.45
C LEU A 45 -27.05 6.51 9.73
N THR A 46 -27.92 5.84 10.47
CA THR A 46 -28.84 4.85 9.87
C THR A 46 -29.86 5.55 8.97
N GLN A 47 -30.36 4.81 7.98
CA GLN A 47 -31.43 5.31 7.10
C GLN A 47 -32.63 5.83 7.89
N ASN A 48 -33.02 5.16 8.98
CA ASN A 48 -34.15 5.59 9.80
C ASN A 48 -33.89 6.89 10.54
N GLN A 49 -32.66 7.11 11.04
CA GLN A 49 -32.26 8.39 11.64
C GLN A 49 -32.30 9.52 10.61
N LEU A 50 -31.75 9.30 9.41
CA LEU A 50 -31.81 10.28 8.32
C LEU A 50 -33.25 10.62 7.93
N ILE A 51 -34.14 9.62 7.81
CA ILE A 51 -35.56 9.86 7.50
C ILE A 51 -36.23 10.71 8.59
N ARG A 52 -36.01 10.40 9.86
CA ARG A 52 -36.59 11.18 10.98
C ARG A 52 -36.06 12.60 10.98
N GLU A 53 -34.75 12.80 10.83
CA GLU A 53 -34.15 14.12 10.84
C GLU A 53 -34.57 14.98 9.63
N MET A 54 -34.85 14.37 8.47
CA MET A 54 -35.18 15.10 7.24
C MET A 54 -36.69 15.27 7.00
N TYR A 55 -37.53 14.39 7.54
CA TYR A 55 -38.99 14.37 7.28
C TYR A 55 -39.82 14.38 8.57
N GLY A 56 -39.18 14.47 9.75
CA GLY A 56 -39.82 14.51 11.07
C GLY A 56 -40.34 13.16 11.59
N ARG A 57 -40.77 12.26 10.69
CA ARG A 57 -41.30 10.93 11.05
C ARG A 57 -40.90 9.83 10.09
N THR A 58 -40.83 8.61 10.60
CA THR A 58 -40.67 7.40 9.78
C THR A 58 -42.05 6.86 9.42
N SER A 59 -42.52 7.13 8.21
CA SER A 59 -43.73 6.54 7.63
C SER A 59 -43.39 5.86 6.30
N SER A 60 -44.30 5.06 5.73
CA SER A 60 -44.12 4.48 4.39
C SER A 60 -43.85 5.57 3.35
N ALA A 61 -44.65 6.63 3.36
CA ALA A 61 -44.51 7.77 2.45
C ALA A 61 -43.16 8.50 2.60
N SER A 62 -42.66 8.72 3.83
CA SER A 62 -41.36 9.38 4.03
C SER A 62 -40.20 8.47 3.61
N THR A 63 -40.34 7.16 3.79
CA THR A 63 -39.36 6.16 3.36
C THR A 63 -39.25 6.11 1.84
N ASP A 64 -40.38 6.11 1.13
CA ASP A 64 -40.39 6.14 -0.33
C ASP A 64 -39.85 7.46 -0.89
N ALA A 65 -40.21 8.59 -0.28
CA ALA A 65 -39.67 9.90 -0.63
C ALA A 65 -38.15 9.97 -0.43
N PHE A 66 -37.64 9.43 0.68
CA PHE A 66 -36.20 9.35 0.95
C PHE A 66 -35.48 8.43 -0.05
N ARG A 67 -36.07 7.28 -0.44
CA ARG A 67 -35.47 6.39 -1.45
C ARG A 67 -35.27 7.13 -2.78
N LYS A 68 -36.26 7.90 -3.22
CA LYS A 68 -36.17 8.74 -4.44
C LYS A 68 -35.11 9.83 -4.30
N LEU A 69 -35.09 10.53 -3.16
CA LEU A 69 -34.08 11.56 -2.87
C LEU A 69 -32.66 10.99 -2.90
N ARG A 70 -32.42 9.87 -2.21
CA ARG A 70 -31.12 9.20 -2.16
C ARG A 70 -30.63 8.82 -3.56
N SER A 71 -31.50 8.22 -4.37
CA SER A 71 -31.17 7.85 -5.76
C SER A 71 -30.75 9.07 -6.59
N ARG A 72 -31.51 10.16 -6.49
CA ARG A 72 -31.24 11.41 -7.20
C ARG A 72 -29.94 12.08 -6.73
N VAL A 73 -29.71 12.15 -5.42
CA VAL A 73 -28.47 12.69 -4.84
C VAL A 73 -27.27 11.84 -5.28
N GLN A 74 -27.38 10.52 -5.24
CA GLN A 74 -26.32 9.62 -5.70
C GLN A 74 -25.98 9.85 -7.18
N ALA A 75 -27.00 9.95 -8.05
CA ALA A 75 -26.78 10.24 -9.46
C ALA A 75 -26.06 11.59 -9.67
N LYS A 76 -26.47 12.65 -8.97
CA LYS A 76 -25.81 13.96 -9.06
C LYS A 76 -24.38 13.95 -8.49
N LEU A 77 -24.13 13.20 -7.41
CA LEU A 77 -22.78 13.01 -6.85
C LEU A 77 -21.86 12.27 -7.83
N LEU A 78 -22.38 11.26 -8.55
CA LEU A 78 -21.61 10.59 -9.61
C LEU A 78 -21.25 11.55 -10.75
N ASN A 79 -22.12 12.51 -11.07
CA ASN A 79 -21.80 13.53 -12.09
C ASN A 79 -20.73 14.52 -11.62
N HIS A 80 -20.66 14.81 -10.32
CA HIS A 80 -19.56 15.60 -9.75
C HIS A 80 -18.18 14.95 -9.94
N LEU A 81 -18.12 13.62 -10.15
CA LEU A 81 -16.85 12.92 -10.38
C LEU A 81 -16.13 13.37 -11.67
N TYR A 82 -16.85 13.97 -12.64
CA TYR A 82 -16.25 14.54 -13.86
C TYR A 82 -15.47 15.83 -13.61
N PHE A 83 -15.62 16.45 -12.44
CA PHE A 83 -15.07 17.77 -12.12
C PHE A 83 -14.12 17.73 -10.93
N LEU A 84 -13.65 16.54 -10.54
CA LEU A 84 -12.67 16.43 -9.47
C LEU A 84 -11.32 17.02 -9.90
N ASP A 85 -10.58 17.57 -8.94
CA ASP A 85 -9.21 18.02 -9.20
C ASP A 85 -8.28 16.81 -9.38
N HIS A 86 -7.85 16.62 -10.63
CA HIS A 86 -6.95 15.54 -11.02
C HIS A 86 -5.47 15.97 -11.05
N SER A 87 -5.17 17.24 -10.77
CA SER A 87 -3.79 17.75 -10.70
C SER A 87 -3.05 17.34 -9.43
N ASP A 88 -3.82 16.94 -8.42
CA ASP A 88 -3.39 16.55 -7.08
C ASP A 88 -2.22 15.55 -7.07
N GLU A 89 -1.12 15.95 -6.43
CA GLU A 89 0.12 15.19 -6.28
C GLU A 89 -0.05 13.88 -5.49
N ARG A 90 -1.17 13.72 -4.77
CA ARG A 90 -1.54 12.47 -4.10
C ARG A 90 -1.74 11.34 -5.10
N HIS A 91 -2.20 11.64 -6.30
CA HIS A 91 -2.43 10.64 -7.34
C HIS A 91 -1.11 10.07 -7.89
N PHE A 92 -1.18 8.87 -8.44
CA PHE A 92 -0.07 8.31 -9.22
C PHE A 92 0.23 9.21 -10.42
N VAL A 93 1.51 9.41 -10.72
CA VAL A 93 1.93 10.33 -11.80
C VAL A 93 1.23 9.97 -13.12
N ALA A 94 1.23 8.68 -13.48
CA ALA A 94 0.54 8.17 -14.66
C ALA A 94 -0.96 8.49 -14.69
N ARG A 95 -1.64 8.37 -13.54
CA ARG A 95 -3.09 8.56 -13.43
C ARG A 95 -3.50 10.00 -13.77
N ARG A 96 -2.69 10.99 -13.42
CA ARG A 96 -2.97 12.41 -13.74
C ARG A 96 -2.98 12.65 -15.26
N HIS A 97 -2.01 12.09 -15.96
CA HIS A 97 -1.92 12.20 -17.42
C HIS A 97 -2.94 11.32 -18.15
N GLU A 98 -3.21 10.13 -17.62
CA GLU A 98 -4.26 9.23 -18.14
C GLU A 98 -5.65 9.86 -18.03
N GLN A 99 -5.93 10.56 -16.93
CA GLN A 99 -7.19 11.26 -16.75
C GLN A 99 -7.41 12.38 -17.78
N GLU A 100 -6.36 13.16 -18.10
CA GLU A 100 -6.44 14.17 -19.18
C GLU A 100 -6.81 13.52 -20.53
N LEU A 101 -6.30 12.31 -20.81
CA LEU A 101 -6.63 11.57 -22.03
C LEU A 101 -8.10 11.11 -22.01
N LEU A 102 -8.59 10.59 -20.88
CA LEU A 102 -9.98 10.13 -20.73
C LEU A 102 -10.98 11.29 -20.92
N GLU A 103 -10.69 12.46 -20.34
CA GLU A 103 -11.49 13.67 -20.53
C GLU A 103 -11.56 14.09 -22.00
N LEU A 104 -10.41 14.07 -22.70
CA LEU A 104 -10.36 14.33 -24.13
C LEU A 104 -11.21 13.32 -24.91
N PHE A 105 -11.11 12.01 -24.61
CA PHE A 105 -11.93 11.00 -25.28
C PHE A 105 -13.42 11.21 -25.05
N HIS A 106 -13.83 11.63 -23.85
CA HIS A 106 -15.23 11.94 -23.57
C HIS A 106 -15.72 13.10 -24.44
N GLN A 107 -14.98 14.22 -24.48
CA GLN A 107 -15.30 15.37 -25.34
C GLN A 107 -15.33 14.97 -26.82
N LEU A 108 -14.39 14.14 -27.26
CA LEU A 108 -14.29 13.65 -28.63
C LEU A 108 -15.50 12.82 -29.04
N ASN A 109 -15.97 11.92 -28.18
CA ASN A 109 -17.16 11.12 -28.45
C ASN A 109 -18.40 12.01 -28.58
N ALA A 110 -18.55 13.03 -27.72
CA ALA A 110 -19.66 13.98 -27.80
C ALA A 110 -19.61 14.79 -29.12
N LEU A 111 -18.45 15.35 -29.47
CA LEU A 111 -18.29 16.12 -30.72
C LEU A 111 -18.54 15.26 -31.96
N HIS A 112 -18.09 14.01 -31.95
CA HIS A 112 -18.29 13.10 -33.06
C HIS A 112 -19.77 12.75 -33.24
N ALA A 113 -20.50 12.52 -32.14
CA ALA A 113 -21.94 12.26 -32.17
C ALA A 113 -22.75 13.45 -32.69
N GLU A 114 -22.30 14.68 -32.42
CA GLU A 114 -22.91 15.93 -32.89
C GLU A 114 -22.42 16.37 -34.28
N GLY A 115 -21.57 15.57 -34.95
CA GLY A 115 -21.10 15.84 -36.31
C GLY A 115 -20.00 16.91 -36.42
N GLU A 116 -19.42 17.39 -35.32
CA GLU A 116 -18.34 18.39 -35.34
C GLU A 116 -16.96 17.77 -35.56
N TYR A 117 -16.72 17.37 -36.81
CA TYR A 117 -15.54 16.62 -37.21
C TYR A 117 -14.23 17.42 -37.23
N VAL A 118 -14.28 18.73 -37.46
CA VAL A 118 -13.07 19.58 -37.54
C VAL A 118 -12.43 19.73 -36.16
N LEU A 119 -13.23 20.11 -35.17
CA LEU A 119 -12.77 20.22 -33.79
C LEU A 119 -12.38 18.85 -33.22
N ALA A 120 -13.17 17.81 -33.53
CA ALA A 120 -12.85 16.44 -33.14
C ALA A 120 -11.49 15.98 -33.70
N GLU A 121 -11.17 16.26 -34.97
CA GLU A 121 -9.85 15.92 -35.54
C GLU A 121 -8.72 16.59 -34.75
N ARG A 122 -8.85 17.89 -34.45
CA ARG A 122 -7.82 18.65 -33.73
C ARG A 122 -7.59 18.09 -32.33
N LEU A 123 -8.66 17.81 -31.60
CA LEU A 123 -8.58 17.23 -30.26
C LEU A 123 -8.04 15.79 -30.30
N LEU A 124 -8.38 14.99 -31.32
CA LEU A 124 -7.82 13.66 -31.51
C LEU A 124 -6.30 13.69 -31.76
N ARG A 125 -5.83 14.64 -32.57
CA ARG A 125 -4.38 14.85 -32.78
C ARG A 125 -3.69 15.30 -31.47
N LYS A 126 -4.33 16.17 -30.67
CA LYS A 126 -3.83 16.52 -29.33
C LYS A 126 -3.75 15.27 -28.44
N CYS A 127 -4.80 14.47 -28.38
CA CYS A 127 -4.88 13.24 -27.61
C CYS A 127 -3.80 12.25 -28.02
N LEU A 128 -3.62 12.00 -29.32
CA LEU A 128 -2.58 11.13 -29.85
C LEU A 128 -1.18 11.60 -29.44
N ARG A 129 -0.89 12.90 -29.56
CA ARG A 129 0.39 13.49 -29.14
C ARG A 129 0.64 13.31 -27.64
N LEU A 130 -0.36 13.54 -26.81
CA LEU A 130 -0.24 13.37 -25.35
C LEU A 130 -0.04 11.90 -24.97
N ALA A 131 -0.79 10.99 -25.60
CA ALA A 131 -0.68 9.55 -25.40
C ALA A 131 0.71 9.03 -25.80
N LEU A 132 1.24 9.47 -26.95
CA LEU A 132 2.61 9.12 -27.39
C LEU A 132 3.66 9.65 -26.41
N ALA A 133 3.56 10.91 -25.98
CA ALA A 133 4.51 11.49 -25.05
C ALA A 133 4.51 10.79 -23.67
N GLY A 134 3.38 10.24 -23.24
CA GLY A 134 3.28 9.42 -22.03
C GLY A 134 3.41 7.91 -22.27
N GLU A 135 3.74 7.47 -23.49
CA GLU A 135 3.81 6.05 -23.88
C GLU A 135 2.55 5.24 -23.48
N PHE A 136 1.37 5.87 -23.51
CA PHE A 136 0.11 5.21 -23.23
C PHE A 136 -0.44 4.51 -24.47
N THR A 137 0.18 3.38 -24.86
CA THR A 137 -0.07 2.67 -26.12
C THR A 137 -1.54 2.35 -26.36
N GLN A 138 -2.29 1.96 -25.32
CA GLN A 138 -3.73 1.72 -25.43
C GLN A 138 -4.50 2.94 -25.97
N TYR A 139 -4.15 4.14 -25.51
CA TYR A 139 -4.77 5.38 -25.95
C TYR A 139 -4.23 5.85 -27.31
N VAL A 140 -2.99 5.50 -27.64
CA VAL A 140 -2.45 5.69 -29.01
C VAL A 140 -3.28 4.88 -30.00
N VAL A 141 -3.53 3.59 -29.72
CA VAL A 141 -4.36 2.71 -30.56
C VAL A 141 -5.78 3.25 -30.68
N LEU A 142 -6.40 3.67 -29.57
CA LEU A 142 -7.75 4.23 -29.58
C LEU A 142 -7.84 5.52 -30.41
N ALA A 143 -6.94 6.48 -30.17
CA ALA A 143 -6.91 7.75 -30.92
C ALA A 143 -6.62 7.52 -32.42
N ALA A 144 -5.67 6.64 -32.74
CA ALA A 144 -5.34 6.32 -34.14
C ALA A 144 -6.51 5.64 -34.86
N ARG A 145 -7.27 4.77 -34.18
CA ARG A 145 -8.47 4.14 -34.73
C ARG A 145 -9.57 5.16 -35.03
N LEU A 146 -9.82 6.09 -34.12
CA LEU A 146 -10.80 7.16 -34.31
C LEU A 146 -10.39 8.11 -35.44
N LEU A 147 -9.12 8.52 -35.51
CA LEU A 147 -8.58 9.33 -36.61
C LEU A 147 -8.69 8.62 -37.96
N ARG A 148 -8.38 7.32 -38.01
CA ARG A 148 -8.52 6.52 -39.23
C ARG A 148 -9.96 6.56 -39.74
N ASN A 149 -10.93 6.32 -38.87
CA ASN A 149 -12.35 6.35 -39.23
C ASN A 149 -12.79 7.74 -39.71
N LEU A 150 -12.29 8.80 -39.07
CA LEU A 150 -12.54 10.18 -39.48
C LEU A 150 -11.96 10.50 -40.87
N TYR A 151 -10.76 10.01 -41.19
CA TYR A 151 -10.17 10.21 -42.51
C TYR A 151 -10.85 9.43 -43.62
N ILE A 152 -11.50 8.31 -43.30
CA ILE A 152 -12.40 7.61 -44.23
C ILE A 152 -13.61 8.49 -44.53
N SER A 153 -14.31 8.98 -43.50
CA SER A 153 -15.53 9.78 -43.69
C SER A 153 -15.26 11.09 -44.43
N GLN A 154 -14.08 11.69 -44.22
CA GLN A 154 -13.64 12.91 -44.90
C GLN A 154 -12.95 12.67 -46.26
N ARG A 155 -12.82 11.41 -46.71
CA ARG A 155 -12.15 11.03 -47.97
C ARG A 155 -10.71 11.56 -48.11
N GLN A 156 -9.90 11.41 -47.04
CA GLN A 156 -8.49 11.86 -47.00
C GLN A 156 -7.51 10.67 -47.11
N PRO A 157 -7.23 10.14 -48.32
CA PRO A 157 -6.51 8.87 -48.50
C PRO A 157 -5.07 8.89 -47.98
N THR A 158 -4.35 10.01 -48.13
CA THR A 158 -2.96 10.14 -47.68
C THR A 158 -2.85 10.06 -46.15
N ARG A 159 -3.69 10.82 -45.45
CA ARG A 159 -3.75 10.82 -43.97
C ARG A 159 -4.26 9.49 -43.43
N TYR A 160 -5.21 8.86 -44.12
CA TYR A 160 -5.66 7.50 -43.82
C TYR A 160 -4.50 6.50 -43.86
N LYS A 161 -3.70 6.47 -44.94
CA LYS A 161 -2.57 5.54 -45.06
C LYS A 161 -1.54 5.75 -43.94
N GLN A 162 -1.23 7.00 -43.61
CA GLN A 162 -0.30 7.34 -42.53
C GLN A 162 -0.79 6.83 -41.17
N ILE A 163 -2.03 7.15 -40.79
CA ILE A 163 -2.56 6.74 -39.49
C ILE A 163 -2.83 5.23 -39.42
N ALA A 164 -3.18 4.58 -40.54
CA ALA A 164 -3.34 3.13 -40.59
C ALA A 164 -2.03 2.40 -40.32
N LYS A 165 -0.90 2.89 -40.87
CA LYS A 165 0.44 2.35 -40.56
C LYS A 165 0.79 2.54 -39.08
N GLN A 166 0.56 3.73 -38.53
CA GLN A 166 0.80 4.00 -37.11
C GLN A 166 -0.06 3.13 -36.20
N LEU A 167 -1.33 2.93 -36.56
CA LEU A 167 -2.25 2.06 -35.83
C LEU A 167 -1.74 0.63 -35.80
N ALA A 168 -1.32 0.06 -36.93
CA ALA A 168 -0.79 -1.30 -36.99
C ALA A 168 0.44 -1.48 -36.07
N ILE A 169 1.42 -0.58 -36.17
CA ILE A 169 2.62 -0.60 -35.31
C ILE A 169 2.23 -0.50 -33.82
N SER A 170 1.29 0.39 -33.49
CA SER A 170 0.86 0.58 -32.10
C SER A 170 0.07 -0.61 -31.56
N GLN A 171 -0.66 -1.34 -32.42
CA GLN A 171 -1.38 -2.55 -32.03
C GLN A 171 -0.43 -3.71 -31.77
N GLU A 172 0.62 -3.87 -32.59
CA GLU A 172 1.67 -4.86 -32.33
C GLU A 172 2.42 -4.56 -31.02
N LEU A 173 2.73 -3.28 -30.77
CA LEU A 173 3.32 -2.85 -29.51
C LEU A 173 2.40 -3.17 -28.34
N LEU A 174 1.11 -2.80 -28.43
CA LEU A 174 0.14 -3.06 -27.37
C LEU A 174 0.03 -4.56 -27.06
N ALA A 175 0.02 -5.42 -28.07
CA ALA A 175 -0.01 -6.87 -27.87
C ALA A 175 1.20 -7.39 -27.06
N MET A 176 2.40 -6.84 -27.30
CA MET A 176 3.59 -7.19 -26.51
C MET A 176 3.53 -6.63 -25.08
N GLU A 177 2.94 -5.46 -24.90
CA GLU A 177 2.72 -4.85 -23.58
C GLU A 177 1.70 -5.64 -22.76
N ASP A 178 0.56 -6.01 -23.37
CA ASP A 178 -0.49 -6.82 -22.75
C ASP A 178 0.05 -8.20 -22.34
N GLU A 179 0.87 -8.82 -23.18
CA GLU A 179 1.51 -10.09 -22.84
C GLU A 179 2.50 -9.94 -21.66
N SER A 180 3.28 -8.86 -21.63
CA SER A 180 4.16 -8.57 -20.50
C SER A 180 3.39 -8.28 -19.21
N GLU A 181 2.23 -7.61 -19.32
CA GLU A 181 1.33 -7.36 -18.21
C GLU A 181 0.74 -8.66 -17.67
N ARG A 182 0.31 -9.57 -18.56
CA ARG A 182 -0.24 -10.89 -18.19
C ARG A 182 0.74 -11.67 -17.31
N LEU A 183 2.02 -11.72 -17.69
CA LEU A 183 3.07 -12.41 -16.92
C LEU A 183 3.17 -11.85 -15.48
N LEU A 184 3.14 -10.52 -15.34
CA LEU A 184 3.17 -9.87 -14.04
C LEU A 184 1.85 -10.08 -13.26
N ALA A 185 0.71 -10.02 -13.93
CA ALA A 185 -0.61 -10.20 -13.33
C ALA A 185 -0.75 -11.61 -12.74
N GLU A 186 -0.36 -12.65 -13.48
CA GLU A 186 -0.34 -14.03 -13.00
C GLU A 186 0.59 -14.22 -11.81
N THR A 187 1.80 -13.65 -11.89
CA THR A 187 2.77 -13.66 -10.79
C THR A 187 2.17 -13.04 -9.53
N ARG A 188 1.54 -11.86 -9.65
CA ARG A 188 0.90 -11.15 -8.53
C ARG A 188 -0.28 -11.93 -7.96
N LEU A 189 -1.10 -12.55 -8.80
CA LEU A 189 -2.22 -13.38 -8.36
C LEU A 189 -1.73 -14.54 -7.49
N ILE A 190 -0.66 -15.22 -7.91
CA ILE A 190 -0.06 -16.31 -7.15
C ILE A 190 0.60 -15.81 -5.86
N MET A 191 1.21 -14.61 -5.87
CA MET A 191 1.77 -13.98 -4.67
C MET A 191 0.72 -13.68 -3.59
N LEU A 192 -0.53 -13.40 -3.96
CA LEU A 192 -1.65 -13.26 -3.02
C LEU A 192 -2.10 -14.61 -2.42
N GLY A 193 -1.64 -15.72 -2.98
CA GLY A 193 -1.94 -17.07 -2.51
C GLY A 193 -1.16 -17.48 -1.25
N THR A 194 -1.27 -18.76 -0.92
CA THR A 194 -0.61 -19.36 0.25
C THR A 194 0.91 -19.46 0.10
N VAL A 195 1.61 -19.72 1.21
CA VAL A 195 3.05 -20.01 1.22
C VAL A 195 3.43 -21.10 0.21
N ALA A 196 2.64 -22.17 0.12
CA ALA A 196 2.87 -23.25 -0.84
C ALA A 196 2.78 -22.77 -2.29
N ALA A 197 1.80 -21.90 -2.60
CA ALA A 197 1.65 -21.32 -3.93
C ALA A 197 2.86 -20.44 -4.31
N ARG A 198 3.36 -19.61 -3.37
CA ARG A 198 4.56 -18.78 -3.57
C ARG A 198 5.82 -19.62 -3.78
N ARG A 199 5.98 -20.72 -3.04
CA ARG A 199 7.10 -21.66 -3.26
C ARG A 199 7.04 -22.29 -4.66
N GLY A 200 5.84 -22.65 -5.13
CA GLY A 200 5.63 -23.16 -6.48
C GLY A 200 5.81 -22.13 -7.60
N LEU A 201 5.77 -20.83 -7.28
CA LEU A 201 5.98 -19.73 -8.24
C LEU A 201 7.45 -19.55 -8.62
N LEU A 202 8.38 -19.85 -7.71
CA LEU A 202 9.80 -19.57 -7.89
C LEU A 202 10.42 -20.14 -9.20
N PRO A 203 10.16 -21.40 -9.62
CA PRO A 203 10.64 -21.87 -10.91
C PRO A 203 9.96 -21.16 -12.09
N LYS A 204 8.67 -20.84 -11.98
CA LYS A 204 7.89 -20.18 -13.04
C LYS A 204 8.27 -18.72 -13.25
N VAL A 205 8.55 -17.97 -12.18
CA VAL A 205 8.88 -16.54 -12.30
C VAL A 205 10.16 -16.31 -13.10
N SER A 206 11.10 -17.26 -13.05
CA SER A 206 12.33 -17.20 -13.85
C SER A 206 12.05 -17.33 -15.34
N GLU A 207 11.13 -18.22 -15.72
CA GLU A 207 10.66 -18.35 -17.10
C GLU A 207 9.94 -17.08 -17.56
N TYR A 208 9.04 -16.55 -16.72
CA TYR A 208 8.31 -15.31 -17.02
C TYR A 208 9.25 -14.11 -17.18
N ILE A 209 10.33 -14.04 -16.41
CA ILE A 209 11.36 -13.00 -16.60
C ILE A 209 12.03 -13.15 -17.96
N ASN A 210 12.42 -14.35 -18.38
CA ASN A 210 13.05 -14.57 -19.69
C ASN A 210 12.10 -14.17 -20.84
N GLN A 211 10.80 -14.49 -20.72
CA GLN A 211 9.78 -14.08 -21.68
C GLN A 211 9.62 -12.55 -21.70
N ALA A 212 9.51 -11.92 -20.53
CA ALA A 212 9.42 -10.46 -20.42
C ALA A 212 10.67 -9.73 -20.95
N GLU A 213 11.86 -10.32 -20.78
CA GLU A 213 13.11 -9.79 -21.36
C GLU A 213 13.12 -9.88 -22.90
N ALA A 214 12.61 -10.97 -23.47
CA ALA A 214 12.47 -11.08 -24.92
C ALA A 214 11.45 -10.07 -25.47
N LEU A 215 10.31 -9.90 -24.78
CA LEU A 215 9.29 -8.91 -25.13
C LEU A 215 9.86 -7.49 -25.03
N HIS A 216 10.54 -7.14 -23.94
CA HIS A 216 11.13 -5.83 -23.75
C HIS A 216 12.20 -5.50 -24.80
N ARG A 217 13.07 -6.47 -25.15
CA ARG A 217 14.06 -6.28 -26.23
C ARG A 217 13.43 -5.95 -27.58
N ARG A 218 12.25 -6.50 -27.88
CA ARG A 218 11.52 -6.25 -29.13
C ARG A 218 10.70 -4.96 -29.09
N ALA A 219 10.02 -4.70 -27.97
CA ALA A 219 9.09 -3.59 -27.82
C ALA A 219 9.80 -2.27 -27.50
N GLY A 220 10.84 -2.30 -26.64
CA GLY A 220 11.58 -1.11 -26.22
C GLY A 220 10.75 -0.05 -25.48
N SER A 221 9.55 -0.39 -24.98
CA SER A 221 8.64 0.56 -24.36
C SER A 221 8.78 0.64 -22.84
N PHE A 222 8.30 1.76 -22.27
CA PHE A 222 8.19 1.90 -20.82
C PHE A 222 7.39 0.77 -20.16
N SER A 223 6.25 0.34 -20.74
CA SER A 223 5.38 -0.67 -20.10
C SER A 223 6.09 -2.02 -19.99
N THR A 224 6.73 -2.49 -21.06
CA THR A 224 7.49 -3.75 -21.04
C THR A 224 8.68 -3.70 -20.08
N TYR A 225 9.39 -2.55 -20.02
CA TYR A 225 10.44 -2.31 -19.02
C TYR A 225 9.89 -2.41 -17.59
N TYR A 226 8.78 -1.70 -17.33
CA TYR A 226 8.18 -1.64 -16.01
C TYR A 226 7.74 -3.02 -15.52
N TYR A 227 7.08 -3.80 -16.38
CA TYR A 227 6.65 -5.15 -16.02
C TYR A 227 7.82 -6.10 -15.75
N LEU A 228 8.87 -6.04 -16.57
CA LEU A 228 10.11 -6.78 -16.35
C LEU A 228 10.78 -6.39 -15.03
N TYR A 229 10.92 -5.10 -14.74
CA TYR A 229 11.46 -4.58 -13.49
C TYR A 229 10.67 -5.13 -12.29
N ARG A 230 9.33 -5.10 -12.35
CA ARG A 230 8.46 -5.60 -11.28
C ARG A 230 8.61 -7.12 -11.07
N LEU A 231 8.73 -7.90 -12.15
CA LEU A 231 8.97 -9.35 -12.07
C LEU A 231 10.32 -9.66 -11.41
N ARG A 232 11.38 -8.92 -11.76
CA ARG A 232 12.70 -9.09 -11.15
C ARG A 232 12.67 -8.82 -9.64
N ILE A 233 12.00 -7.74 -9.20
CA ILE A 233 11.82 -7.45 -7.78
C ILE A 233 11.13 -8.63 -7.07
N ILE A 234 10.02 -9.14 -7.62
CA ILE A 234 9.28 -10.27 -7.03
C ILE A 234 10.15 -11.54 -6.95
N ARG A 235 10.96 -11.83 -7.97
CA ARG A 235 11.90 -12.97 -7.92
C ARG A 235 12.87 -12.84 -6.75
N GLU A 236 13.49 -11.68 -6.58
CA GLU A 236 14.46 -11.47 -5.50
C GLU A 236 13.77 -11.47 -4.12
N GLU A 237 12.53 -10.98 -4.01
CA GLU A 237 11.72 -11.05 -2.78
C GLU A 237 11.44 -12.52 -2.38
N LEU A 238 11.11 -13.36 -3.35
CA LEU A 238 10.92 -14.80 -3.15
C LEU A 238 12.20 -15.52 -2.74
N LEU A 239 13.35 -15.13 -3.34
CA LEU A 239 14.67 -15.67 -3.01
C LEU A 239 15.22 -15.14 -1.67
N GLY A 240 14.63 -14.07 -1.12
CA GLY A 240 15.20 -13.36 0.03
C GLY A 240 16.51 -12.62 -0.31
N ASN A 241 16.77 -12.36 -1.60
CA ASN A 241 17.98 -11.68 -2.06
C ASN A 241 17.81 -10.15 -2.02
N TYR A 242 17.69 -9.63 -0.81
CA TYR A 242 17.43 -8.21 -0.59
C TYR A 242 18.58 -7.31 -1.05
N ALA A 243 19.81 -7.82 -1.11
CA ALA A 243 20.96 -7.09 -1.65
C ALA A 243 20.75 -6.74 -3.14
N GLU A 244 20.22 -7.68 -3.92
CA GLU A 244 19.94 -7.44 -5.33
C GLU A 244 18.76 -6.48 -5.53
N ILE A 245 17.74 -6.51 -4.67
CA ILE A 245 16.66 -5.51 -4.69
C ILE A 245 17.22 -4.10 -4.45
N ILE A 246 18.14 -3.94 -3.49
CA ILE A 246 18.82 -2.66 -3.26
C ILE A 246 19.59 -2.22 -4.51
N ARG A 247 20.29 -3.14 -5.18
CA ARG A 247 21.01 -2.85 -6.44
C ARG A 247 20.06 -2.41 -7.56
N ILE A 248 18.98 -3.16 -7.78
CA ILE A 248 17.98 -2.87 -8.81
C ILE A 248 17.34 -1.51 -8.55
N THR A 249 16.88 -1.25 -7.33
CA THR A 249 16.21 0.01 -6.99
C THR A 249 17.14 1.22 -7.16
N ALA A 250 18.41 1.09 -6.78
CA ALA A 250 19.42 2.14 -7.02
C ALA A 250 19.74 2.35 -8.51
N GLU A 251 19.72 1.29 -9.33
CA GLU A 251 19.86 1.41 -10.78
C GLU A 251 18.68 2.15 -11.42
N VAL A 252 17.46 1.82 -11.00
CA VAL A 252 16.23 2.47 -11.46
C VAL A 252 16.23 3.96 -11.08
N ASP A 253 16.62 4.31 -9.85
CA ASP A 253 16.74 5.71 -9.43
C ASP A 253 17.76 6.48 -10.28
N ARG A 254 18.91 5.87 -10.60
CA ARG A 254 19.89 6.47 -11.51
C ARG A 254 19.33 6.67 -12.92
N HIS A 255 18.61 5.68 -13.47
CA HIS A 255 17.97 5.82 -14.78
C HIS A 255 16.90 6.91 -14.80
N TRP A 256 16.12 7.04 -13.72
CA TRP A 256 15.16 8.11 -13.56
C TRP A 256 15.85 9.49 -13.52
N GLN A 257 16.90 9.65 -12.71
CA GLN A 257 17.67 10.90 -12.62
C GLN A 257 18.34 11.28 -13.96
N GLN A 258 18.74 10.30 -14.75
CA GLN A 258 19.31 10.48 -16.09
C GLN A 258 18.25 10.76 -17.18
N GLY A 259 16.96 10.83 -16.82
CA GLY A 259 15.87 11.06 -17.77
C GLY A 259 15.59 9.90 -18.72
N LYS A 260 16.09 8.69 -18.40
CA LYS A 260 15.88 7.48 -19.23
C LYS A 260 14.48 6.86 -19.05
N LEU A 261 13.80 7.21 -17.96
CA LEU A 261 12.44 6.75 -17.68
C LEU A 261 11.43 7.86 -17.96
N ASN A 262 10.29 7.48 -18.55
CA ASN A 262 9.24 8.43 -18.87
C ASN A 262 8.67 9.07 -17.60
N THR A 263 8.84 10.38 -17.47
CA THR A 263 8.42 11.17 -16.30
C THR A 263 6.91 11.24 -16.12
N ARG A 264 6.13 10.96 -17.17
CA ARG A 264 4.66 10.88 -17.10
C ARG A 264 4.16 9.53 -16.63
N ARG A 265 5.04 8.53 -16.50
CA ARG A 265 4.69 7.15 -16.17
C ARG A 265 5.35 6.66 -14.90
N PHE A 266 6.64 6.91 -14.73
CA PHE A 266 7.40 6.40 -13.62
C PHE A 266 7.03 7.12 -12.32
N ASP A 267 6.60 6.34 -11.33
CA ASP A 267 6.31 6.82 -9.98
C ASP A 267 7.37 6.29 -9.02
N LYS A 268 8.21 7.20 -8.51
CA LYS A 268 9.35 6.84 -7.64
C LYS A 268 8.93 6.19 -6.32
N ARG A 269 7.70 6.40 -5.85
CA ARG A 269 7.24 5.93 -4.54
C ARG A 269 7.29 4.41 -4.42
N PHE A 270 6.98 3.69 -5.50
CA PHE A 270 7.11 2.23 -5.50
C PHE A 270 8.59 1.81 -5.34
N ASN A 271 9.49 2.45 -6.08
CA ASN A 271 10.92 2.13 -6.04
C ASN A 271 11.53 2.44 -4.66
N GLN A 272 11.16 3.59 -4.09
CA GLN A 272 11.55 4.00 -2.75
C GLN A 272 11.06 3.01 -1.69
N PHE A 273 9.80 2.56 -1.79
CA PHE A 273 9.25 1.56 -0.88
C PHE A 273 9.97 0.21 -1.02
N ALA A 274 10.21 -0.28 -2.24
CA ALA A 274 10.95 -1.53 -2.47
C ALA A 274 12.38 -1.45 -1.90
N SER A 275 13.04 -0.30 -2.03
CA SER A 275 14.35 -0.05 -1.44
C SER A 275 14.30 -0.10 0.09
N LEU A 276 13.33 0.58 0.70
CA LEU A 276 13.10 0.60 2.15
C LEU A 276 12.87 -0.80 2.70
N TYR A 277 11.98 -1.54 2.03
CA TYR A 277 11.63 -2.91 2.36
C TYR A 277 12.86 -3.83 2.33
N ALA A 278 13.67 -3.75 1.27
CA ALA A 278 14.89 -4.53 1.14
C ALA A 278 15.95 -4.19 2.20
N HIS A 279 16.08 -2.92 2.61
CA HIS A 279 16.98 -2.57 3.70
C HIS A 279 16.52 -3.12 5.06
N LEU A 280 15.20 -3.13 5.31
CA LEU A 280 14.64 -3.72 6.52
C LEU A 280 14.89 -5.23 6.54
N ARG A 281 14.44 -5.93 5.49
CA ARG A 281 14.56 -7.39 5.41
C ARG A 281 16.00 -7.87 5.22
N GLY A 282 16.86 -7.07 4.61
CA GLY A 282 18.29 -7.32 4.45
C GLY A 282 19.14 -6.99 5.68
N ARG A 283 18.54 -6.71 6.85
CA ARG A 283 19.23 -6.35 8.10
C ARG A 283 20.19 -5.16 7.97
N GLN A 284 19.81 -4.16 7.19
CA GLN A 284 20.52 -2.88 7.09
C GLN A 284 19.68 -1.71 7.66
N PRO A 285 19.20 -1.80 8.91
CA PRO A 285 18.18 -0.88 9.42
C PRO A 285 18.67 0.56 9.55
N VAL A 286 19.95 0.77 9.90
CA VAL A 286 20.53 2.11 10.00
C VAL A 286 20.57 2.83 8.65
N ARG A 287 20.91 2.11 7.57
CA ARG A 287 20.90 2.68 6.22
C ARG A 287 19.48 2.91 5.72
N GLY A 288 18.61 1.92 5.92
CA GLY A 288 17.19 2.03 5.56
C GLY A 288 16.50 3.19 6.27
N LEU A 289 16.76 3.41 7.56
CA LEU A 289 16.20 4.52 8.33
C LEU A 289 16.58 5.89 7.75
N LYS A 290 17.85 6.08 7.36
CA LYS A 290 18.30 7.32 6.71
C LYS A 290 17.55 7.58 5.40
N LEU A 291 17.33 6.54 4.60
CA LEU A 291 16.54 6.66 3.37
C LEU A 291 15.07 6.94 3.66
N ALA A 292 14.50 6.31 4.69
CA ALA A 292 13.11 6.50 5.12
C ALA A 292 12.82 7.97 5.42
N GLU A 293 13.72 8.64 6.14
CA GLU A 293 13.61 10.05 6.51
C GLU A 293 13.55 10.98 5.28
N VAL A 294 14.32 10.64 4.24
CA VAL A 294 14.31 11.39 2.97
C VAL A 294 13.06 11.08 2.15
N TYR A 295 12.68 9.80 2.04
CA TYR A 295 11.57 9.36 1.20
C TYR A 295 10.20 9.72 1.77
N ALA A 296 10.08 9.93 3.08
CA ALA A 296 8.82 10.24 3.75
C ALA A 296 8.07 11.44 3.13
N GLN A 297 8.79 12.44 2.61
CA GLN A 297 8.20 13.63 1.99
C GLN A 297 7.38 13.31 0.72
N ASP A 298 7.67 12.19 0.06
CA ASP A 298 7.02 11.81 -1.19
C ASP A 298 5.69 11.08 -0.98
N PHE A 299 5.35 10.75 0.28
CA PHE A 299 4.12 10.05 0.63
C PHE A 299 3.14 11.01 1.31
N HIS A 300 1.94 11.13 0.76
CA HIS A 300 0.95 12.02 1.34
C HIS A 300 0.22 11.39 2.55
N PRO A 301 0.10 12.08 3.71
CA PRO A 301 -0.49 11.53 4.94
C PRO A 301 -1.92 11.00 4.82
N SER A 302 -2.70 11.44 3.83
CA SER A 302 -4.06 10.93 3.59
C SER A 302 -4.13 9.62 2.81
N SER A 303 -2.99 9.10 2.32
CA SER A 303 -2.95 7.93 1.45
C SER A 303 -2.65 6.64 2.23
N ASN A 304 -3.24 5.52 1.81
CA ASN A 304 -2.91 4.21 2.41
C ASN A 304 -1.41 3.87 2.23
N ASN A 305 -0.80 4.28 1.12
CA ASN A 305 0.62 4.09 0.86
C ASN A 305 1.50 4.76 1.93
N TRP A 306 1.08 5.92 2.46
CA TRP A 306 1.79 6.57 3.55
C TRP A 306 1.75 5.73 4.83
N PHE A 307 0.60 5.17 5.21
CA PHE A 307 0.53 4.29 6.39
C PHE A 307 1.40 3.04 6.21
N TYR A 308 1.37 2.41 5.04
CA TYR A 308 2.25 1.27 4.73
C TYR A 308 3.74 1.63 4.76
N PHE A 309 4.10 2.81 4.26
CA PHE A 309 5.46 3.33 4.33
C PHE A 309 5.89 3.59 5.79
N GLN A 310 5.05 4.26 6.59
CA GLN A 310 5.36 4.56 7.98
C GLN A 310 5.50 3.30 8.84
N GLU A 311 4.75 2.24 8.55
CA GLU A 311 4.91 0.94 9.21
C GLU A 311 6.35 0.42 9.04
N HIS A 312 6.91 0.48 7.82
CA HIS A 312 8.29 0.06 7.55
C HIS A 312 9.32 1.05 8.11
N HIS A 313 9.03 2.35 8.09
CA HIS A 313 9.86 3.38 8.70
C HIS A 313 10.00 3.17 10.22
N LEU A 314 8.89 2.92 10.91
CA LEU A 314 8.88 2.58 12.33
C LEU A 314 9.70 1.33 12.60
N MET A 315 9.50 0.27 11.82
CA MET A 315 10.24 -0.98 11.97
C MET A 315 11.75 -0.79 11.78
N LEU A 316 12.17 0.02 10.81
CA LEU A 316 13.58 0.38 10.63
C LEU A 316 14.14 1.15 11.83
N ALA A 317 13.37 2.07 12.40
CA ALA A 317 13.76 2.81 13.61
C ALA A 317 13.94 1.86 14.80
N LEU A 318 13.00 0.94 15.02
CA LEU A 318 13.10 -0.10 16.05
C LEU A 318 14.32 -1.00 15.84
N HIS A 319 14.53 -1.49 14.61
CA HIS A 319 15.64 -2.37 14.27
C HIS A 319 17.00 -1.67 14.33
N ALA A 320 17.04 -0.34 14.17
CA ALA A 320 18.23 0.48 14.34
C ALA A 320 18.47 0.90 15.80
N GLY A 321 17.61 0.50 16.75
CA GLY A 321 17.70 0.91 18.16
C GLY A 321 17.40 2.39 18.40
N ARG A 322 16.75 3.07 17.45
CA ARG A 322 16.35 4.49 17.54
C ARG A 322 14.91 4.60 18.02
N PHE A 323 14.68 4.24 19.28
CA PHE A 323 13.34 4.16 19.88
C PHE A 323 12.64 5.51 19.97
N ASP A 324 13.41 6.58 20.16
CA ASP A 324 12.99 7.98 20.06
C ASP A 324 12.35 8.28 18.69
N LYS A 325 13.02 7.89 17.61
CA LYS A 325 12.50 8.05 16.24
C LYS A 325 11.27 7.17 16.00
N ALA A 326 11.29 5.94 16.48
CA ALA A 326 10.13 5.04 16.37
C ALA A 326 8.89 5.63 17.06
N HIS A 327 9.06 6.22 18.25
CA HIS A 327 8.00 6.92 18.97
C HIS A 327 7.47 8.14 18.19
N HIS A 328 8.35 8.92 17.55
CA HIS A 328 7.93 10.05 16.71
C HIS A 328 7.07 9.59 15.52
N VAL A 329 7.48 8.52 14.82
CA VAL A 329 6.70 7.94 13.72
C VAL A 329 5.34 7.46 14.24
N LEU A 330 5.31 6.73 15.36
CA LEU A 330 4.07 6.27 15.97
C LEU A 330 3.12 7.44 16.30
N ALA A 331 3.63 8.48 16.93
CA ALA A 331 2.84 9.66 17.29
C ALA A 331 2.23 10.32 16.04
N SER A 332 3.01 10.47 14.97
CA SER A 332 2.53 11.05 13.71
C SER A 332 1.40 10.24 13.05
N VAL A 333 1.44 8.92 13.18
CA VAL A 333 0.41 8.02 12.63
C VAL A 333 -0.85 8.05 13.48
N MET A 334 -0.70 7.99 14.81
CA MET A 334 -1.84 8.00 15.74
C MET A 334 -2.58 9.35 15.73
N SER A 335 -1.89 10.46 15.46
CA SER A 335 -2.50 11.79 15.33
C SER A 335 -3.11 12.06 13.94
N ASN A 336 -2.97 11.14 12.98
CA ASN A 336 -3.43 11.35 11.61
C ASN A 336 -4.97 11.17 11.52
N PRO A 337 -5.73 12.15 10.98
CA PRO A 337 -7.19 12.05 10.84
C PRO A 337 -7.69 10.87 10.00
N PHE A 338 -6.83 10.29 9.16
CA PHE A 338 -7.14 9.13 8.32
C PHE A 338 -6.82 7.79 8.99
N TYR A 339 -6.21 7.78 10.19
CA TYR A 339 -5.92 6.56 10.93
C TYR A 339 -7.18 5.74 11.27
N PRO A 340 -8.29 6.33 11.77
CA PRO A 340 -9.51 5.57 12.04
C PRO A 340 -10.15 4.93 10.80
N LYS A 341 -9.81 5.44 9.60
CA LYS A 341 -10.28 4.90 8.31
C LYS A 341 -9.46 3.71 7.82
N GLN A 342 -8.35 3.40 8.49
CA GLN A 342 -7.54 2.23 8.15
C GLN A 342 -8.30 0.94 8.44
N ARG A 343 -7.98 -0.13 7.72
CA ARG A 343 -8.56 -1.46 7.98
C ARG A 343 -8.25 -1.86 9.42
N GLU A 344 -9.20 -2.53 10.08
CA GLU A 344 -9.03 -3.04 11.45
C GLU A 344 -7.72 -3.82 11.62
N SER A 345 -7.40 -4.68 10.66
CA SER A 345 -6.13 -5.43 10.65
C SER A 345 -4.87 -4.57 10.69
N ALA A 346 -4.89 -3.35 10.17
CA ALA A 346 -3.79 -2.40 10.22
C ALA A 346 -3.76 -1.66 11.55
N GLN A 347 -4.93 -1.24 12.06
CA GLN A 347 -5.04 -0.62 13.39
C GLN A 347 -4.49 -1.54 14.48
N GLN A 348 -4.85 -2.84 14.45
CA GLN A 348 -4.31 -3.85 15.36
C GLN A 348 -2.78 -3.98 15.28
N ARG A 349 -2.16 -3.82 14.09
CA ARG A 349 -0.68 -3.82 13.97
C ARG A 349 -0.06 -2.59 14.62
N TRP A 350 -0.68 -1.42 14.42
CA TRP A 350 -0.24 -0.18 15.05
C TRP A 350 -0.38 -0.21 16.57
N GLU A 351 -1.43 -0.84 17.10
CA GLU A 351 -1.58 -1.10 18.54
C GLU A 351 -0.48 -2.02 19.08
N LEU A 352 -0.12 -3.07 18.34
CA LEU A 352 1.02 -3.91 18.69
C LEU A 352 2.33 -3.12 18.74
N PHE A 353 2.62 -2.31 17.71
CA PHE A 353 3.81 -1.45 17.69
C PHE A 353 3.82 -0.45 18.84
N ARG A 354 2.67 0.15 19.15
CA ARG A 354 2.51 1.00 20.33
C ARG A 354 2.86 0.27 21.61
N ALA A 355 2.34 -0.93 21.81
CA ALA A 355 2.61 -1.70 23.02
C ALA A 355 4.10 -2.07 23.18
N TYR A 356 4.81 -2.31 22.07
CA TYR A 356 6.26 -2.49 22.06
C TYR A 356 7.03 -1.19 22.35
N ILE A 357 6.61 -0.06 21.78
CA ILE A 357 7.24 1.24 22.04
C ILE A 357 7.02 1.68 23.48
N ASP A 358 5.80 1.54 24.00
CA ASP A 358 5.47 1.83 25.40
C ASP A 358 6.22 0.89 26.36
N PHE A 359 6.55 -0.34 25.91
CA PHE A 359 7.47 -1.20 26.65
C PHE A 359 8.90 -0.63 26.63
N LEU A 360 9.43 -0.22 25.48
CA LEU A 360 10.80 0.28 25.39
C LEU A 360 10.99 1.65 26.08
N LEU A 361 9.98 2.50 26.02
CA LEU A 361 9.95 3.87 26.54
C LEU A 361 8.78 4.00 27.52
N PRO A 362 8.87 3.38 28.72
CA PRO A 362 7.76 3.36 29.65
C PRO A 362 7.39 4.78 30.11
N PRO A 363 6.09 5.08 30.27
CA PRO A 363 5.65 6.37 30.76
C PRO A 363 6.16 6.60 32.19
N SER A 364 6.47 7.84 32.51
CA SER A 364 6.93 8.21 33.85
C SER A 364 5.83 7.99 34.90
N GLY A 365 6.19 7.29 35.98
CA GLY A 365 5.33 7.03 37.14
C GLY A 365 4.75 5.61 37.18
N PRO A 366 4.70 4.98 38.38
CA PRO A 366 4.37 3.55 38.52
C PRO A 366 2.92 3.21 38.15
N VAL A 367 1.97 4.12 38.36
CA VAL A 367 0.55 3.91 38.05
C VAL A 367 0.32 3.82 36.53
N LYS A 368 0.85 4.79 35.78
CA LYS A 368 0.75 4.81 34.31
C LYS A 368 1.46 3.60 33.69
N MET A 369 2.61 3.22 34.23
CA MET A 369 3.33 2.02 33.80
C MET A 369 2.50 0.74 33.99
N ARG A 370 1.81 0.59 35.14
CA ARG A 370 0.91 -0.55 35.37
C ARG A 370 -0.29 -0.55 34.43
N GLN A 371 -0.90 0.61 34.16
CA GLN A 371 -2.02 0.73 33.22
C GLN A 371 -1.64 0.32 31.80
N VAL A 372 -0.49 0.80 31.32
CA VAL A 372 0.07 0.42 30.01
C VAL A 372 0.34 -1.08 29.95
N ALA A 373 0.95 -1.65 31.01
CA ALA A 373 1.20 -3.08 31.08
C ALA A 373 -0.09 -3.90 31.04
N GLN A 374 -1.12 -3.52 31.80
CA GLN A 374 -2.42 -4.19 31.78
C GLN A 374 -3.08 -4.15 30.40
N TRP A 375 -3.04 -2.99 29.74
CA TRP A 375 -3.55 -2.85 28.37
C TRP A 375 -2.77 -3.74 27.39
N ALA A 376 -1.44 -3.72 27.40
CA ALA A 376 -0.62 -4.55 26.53
C ALA A 376 -0.86 -6.06 26.74
N LEU A 377 -1.11 -6.47 27.99
CA LEU A 377 -1.47 -7.86 28.33
C LEU A 377 -2.88 -8.27 27.86
N SER A 378 -3.75 -7.30 27.57
CA SER A 378 -5.12 -7.51 27.07
C SER A 378 -5.24 -7.51 25.54
N LEU A 379 -4.13 -7.32 24.80
CA LEU A 379 -4.14 -7.35 23.35
C LEU A 379 -4.73 -8.67 22.82
N PRO A 380 -5.70 -8.62 21.89
CA PRO A 380 -6.34 -9.81 21.36
C PRO A 380 -5.40 -10.59 20.43
N ASP A 381 -5.62 -11.90 20.34
CA ASP A 381 -4.96 -12.73 19.33
C ASP A 381 -5.45 -12.35 17.92
N PHE A 382 -4.54 -12.30 16.96
CA PHE A 382 -4.85 -12.17 15.54
C PHE A 382 -5.37 -13.50 14.95
N SER A 383 -6.04 -13.40 13.79
CA SER A 383 -6.47 -14.56 13.00
C SER A 383 -5.31 -15.51 12.68
N ARG A 384 -5.63 -16.79 12.42
CA ARG A 384 -4.65 -17.86 12.17
C ARG A 384 -3.64 -17.56 11.05
N ASP A 385 -3.99 -16.68 10.12
CA ASP A 385 -3.17 -16.32 8.96
C ASP A 385 -2.06 -15.31 9.31
N LYS A 386 -2.02 -14.81 10.55
CA LYS A 386 -1.08 -13.79 11.06
C LYS A 386 -0.19 -14.33 12.19
N GLN A 387 0.33 -15.55 12.01
CA GLN A 387 1.09 -16.27 13.05
C GLN A 387 2.25 -15.46 13.65
N GLY A 388 2.98 -14.68 12.83
CA GLY A 388 4.06 -13.82 13.31
C GLY A 388 3.62 -12.74 14.33
N HIS A 389 2.43 -12.15 14.15
CA HIS A 389 1.92 -11.14 15.09
C HIS A 389 1.50 -11.78 16.42
N ASN A 390 0.90 -12.98 16.37
CA ASN A 390 0.55 -13.72 17.59
C ASN A 390 1.78 -14.09 18.39
N LEU A 391 2.86 -14.52 17.72
CA LEU A 391 4.13 -14.76 18.38
C LEU A 391 4.68 -13.47 19.02
N ALA A 392 4.63 -12.35 18.31
CA ALA A 392 5.07 -11.06 18.84
C ALA A 392 4.25 -10.62 20.07
N ILE A 393 2.94 -10.85 20.12
CA ILE A 393 2.12 -10.60 21.32
C ILE A 393 2.59 -11.48 22.48
N LEU A 394 2.76 -12.78 22.26
CA LEU A 394 3.18 -13.71 23.32
C LEU A 394 4.54 -13.35 23.91
N ILE A 395 5.50 -12.98 23.04
CA ILE A 395 6.80 -12.47 23.47
C ILE A 395 6.62 -11.20 24.31
N LEU A 396 5.83 -10.23 23.83
CA LEU A 396 5.58 -8.99 24.54
C LEU A 396 4.97 -9.22 25.92
N GLN A 397 4.02 -10.15 26.05
CA GLN A 397 3.42 -10.52 27.33
C GLN A 397 4.47 -11.05 28.31
N VAL A 398 5.37 -11.95 27.86
CA VAL A 398 6.50 -12.42 28.68
C VAL A 398 7.37 -11.25 29.13
N LEU A 399 7.69 -10.32 28.23
CA LEU A 399 8.52 -9.16 28.55
C LEU A 399 7.88 -8.25 29.61
N TYR A 400 6.57 -8.01 29.54
CA TYR A 400 5.85 -7.22 30.55
C TYR A 400 5.81 -7.92 31.91
N TYR A 401 5.51 -9.21 31.99
CA TYR A 401 5.55 -9.93 33.26
C TYR A 401 6.96 -9.99 33.86
N LEU A 402 7.98 -10.14 33.01
CA LEU A 402 9.37 -10.09 33.45
C LEU A 402 9.73 -8.74 34.07
N ARG A 403 9.26 -7.63 33.47
CA ARG A 403 9.40 -6.28 34.03
C ARG A 403 8.67 -6.13 35.37
N LEU A 404 7.48 -6.70 35.48
CA LEU A 404 6.68 -6.67 36.71
C LEU A 404 7.20 -7.62 37.81
N ARG A 405 8.21 -8.45 37.50
CA ARG A 405 8.79 -9.46 38.41
C ARG A 405 7.81 -10.56 38.82
N ASP A 406 6.76 -10.76 38.05
CA ASP A 406 5.82 -11.86 38.25
C ASP A 406 6.34 -13.11 37.54
N LEU A 407 7.32 -13.79 38.16
CA LEU A 407 8.00 -14.94 37.56
C LEU A 407 7.06 -16.13 37.36
N ASP A 408 6.07 -16.31 38.23
CA ASP A 408 5.03 -17.32 38.07
C ASP A 408 4.23 -17.07 36.79
N ALA A 409 3.80 -15.83 36.56
CA ALA A 409 3.13 -15.47 35.31
C ALA A 409 4.05 -15.62 34.09
N VAL A 410 5.35 -15.31 34.22
CA VAL A 410 6.34 -15.57 33.15
C VAL A 410 6.37 -17.05 32.80
N LEU A 411 6.49 -17.95 33.78
CA LEU A 411 6.54 -19.40 33.55
C LEU A 411 5.27 -19.91 32.86
N VAL A 412 4.09 -19.43 33.29
CA VAL A 412 2.80 -19.76 32.64
C VAL A 412 2.80 -19.32 31.17
N ARG A 413 3.29 -18.10 30.87
CA ARG A 413 3.36 -17.59 29.48
C ARG A 413 4.42 -18.30 28.64
N MET A 414 5.54 -18.69 29.24
CA MET A 414 6.56 -19.49 28.58
C MET A 414 6.05 -20.88 28.18
N GLU A 415 5.23 -21.52 29.01
CA GLU A 415 4.62 -22.80 28.64
C GLU A 415 3.60 -22.62 27.50
N ARG A 416 2.84 -21.52 27.47
CA ARG A 416 2.00 -21.17 26.31
C ARG A 416 2.82 -20.97 25.04
N LEU A 417 3.96 -20.27 25.11
CA LEU A 417 4.89 -20.11 24.00
C LEU A 417 5.48 -21.44 23.52
N ARG A 418 5.84 -22.35 24.44
CA ARG A 418 6.32 -23.69 24.11
C ARG A 418 5.26 -24.48 23.35
N LYS A 419 4.00 -24.47 23.81
CA LYS A 419 2.87 -25.09 23.11
C LYS A 419 2.62 -24.47 21.74
N TYR A 420 2.74 -23.14 21.63
CA TYR A 420 2.62 -22.42 20.36
C TYR A 420 3.70 -22.85 19.37
N GLN A 421 4.96 -22.90 19.82
CA GLN A 421 6.09 -23.37 19.03
C GLN A 421 5.86 -24.78 18.47
N GLN A 422 5.40 -25.71 19.31
CA GLN A 422 5.12 -27.09 18.90
C GLN A 422 4.00 -27.21 17.87
N ARG A 423 3.03 -26.29 17.87
CA ARG A 423 1.88 -26.30 16.96
C ARG A 423 2.14 -25.56 15.64
N HIS A 424 2.90 -24.46 15.69
CA HIS A 424 2.95 -23.50 14.58
C HIS A 424 4.36 -23.25 14.02
N LEU A 425 5.43 -23.57 14.75
CA LEU A 425 6.81 -23.21 14.36
C LEU A 425 7.65 -24.42 13.98
N ARG A 426 7.13 -25.34 13.14
CA ARG A 426 7.86 -26.56 12.74
C ARG A 426 8.76 -26.40 11.51
N ASP A 427 8.59 -25.34 10.73
CA ASP A 427 9.29 -25.16 9.46
C ASP A 427 10.75 -24.69 9.67
N ILE A 428 11.59 -24.88 8.65
CA ILE A 428 12.95 -24.32 8.57
C ILE A 428 12.88 -22.79 8.69
N ASN A 429 11.86 -22.19 8.09
CA ASN A 429 11.76 -20.74 7.99
C ASN A 429 11.29 -20.05 9.29
N THR A 430 11.01 -20.81 10.35
CA THR A 430 10.76 -20.28 11.71
C THR A 430 11.96 -20.48 12.64
N LEU A 431 13.14 -20.82 12.09
CA LEU A 431 14.33 -21.13 12.87
C LEU A 431 14.72 -20.00 13.80
N ARG A 432 14.65 -18.73 13.37
CA ARG A 432 14.99 -17.58 14.20
C ARG A 432 14.08 -17.47 15.42
N SER A 433 12.77 -17.48 15.21
CA SER A 433 11.78 -17.58 16.29
C SER A 433 12.05 -18.76 17.23
N ARG A 434 12.32 -19.96 16.69
CA ARG A 434 12.66 -21.13 17.53
C ARG A 434 13.92 -20.93 18.36
N LEU A 435 14.97 -20.33 17.80
CA LEU A 435 16.21 -20.06 18.52
C LEU A 435 15.99 -19.03 19.63
N PHE A 436 15.23 -17.96 19.36
CA PHE A 436 14.89 -16.98 20.38
C PHE A 436 14.03 -17.57 21.51
N LEU A 437 13.03 -18.39 21.18
CA LEU A 437 12.23 -19.07 22.21
C LEU A 437 13.08 -20.03 23.05
N ARG A 438 14.08 -20.70 22.47
CA ARG A 438 15.05 -21.51 23.23
C ARG A 438 15.89 -20.66 24.18
N LEU A 439 16.30 -19.46 23.79
CA LEU A 439 16.98 -18.52 24.68
C LEU A 439 16.09 -18.13 25.87
N LEU A 440 14.81 -17.81 25.60
CA LEU A 440 13.86 -17.49 26.67
C LEU A 440 13.65 -18.67 27.63
N LEU A 441 13.41 -19.88 27.11
CA LEU A 441 13.24 -21.08 27.94
C LEU A 441 14.49 -21.41 28.77
N LEU A 442 15.69 -21.19 28.22
CA LEU A 442 16.94 -21.35 28.95
C LEU A 442 17.01 -20.45 30.18
N LEU A 443 16.47 -19.22 30.13
CA LEU A 443 16.43 -18.35 31.32
C LEU A 443 15.58 -18.95 32.42
N ALA A 444 14.40 -19.49 32.11
CA ALA A 444 13.56 -20.16 33.10
C ALA A 444 14.26 -21.37 33.72
N ASP A 445 14.93 -22.19 32.90
CA ASP A 445 15.71 -23.36 33.37
C ASP A 445 16.94 -22.98 34.22
N LYS A 446 17.32 -21.70 34.24
CA LYS A 446 18.43 -21.16 35.04
C LYS A 446 17.93 -20.18 36.10
N ASN A 447 16.67 -20.29 36.51
CA ASN A 447 16.05 -19.45 37.54
C ASN A 447 16.20 -17.95 37.27
N PHE A 448 16.18 -17.57 35.99
CA PHE A 448 16.34 -16.20 35.52
C PHE A 448 17.67 -15.53 35.91
N ASP A 449 18.73 -16.31 36.17
CA ASP A 449 20.08 -15.79 36.39
C ASP A 449 20.66 -15.19 35.08
N PRO A 450 20.93 -13.87 35.03
CA PRO A 450 21.39 -13.22 33.81
C PRO A 450 22.85 -13.49 33.45
N VAL A 451 23.67 -13.96 34.38
CA VAL A 451 25.08 -14.29 34.13
C VAL A 451 25.16 -15.69 33.54
N ILE A 452 24.59 -16.68 34.23
CA ILE A 452 24.54 -18.07 33.78
C ILE A 452 23.73 -18.19 32.48
N GLY A 453 22.62 -17.46 32.39
CA GLY A 453 21.78 -17.41 31.19
C GLY A 453 22.53 -16.86 29.97
N ALA A 454 23.31 -15.80 30.14
CA ALA A 454 24.13 -15.22 29.07
C ALA A 454 25.22 -16.20 28.61
N GLU A 455 25.96 -16.79 29.56
CA GLU A 455 27.03 -17.75 29.27
C GLU A 455 26.51 -18.96 28.49
N ARG A 456 25.47 -19.62 29.00
CA ARG A 456 24.88 -20.81 28.35
C ARG A 456 24.13 -20.48 27.07
N GLY A 457 23.58 -19.27 26.96
CA GLY A 457 22.86 -18.79 25.79
C GLY A 457 23.76 -18.48 24.60
N GLN A 458 25.06 -18.25 24.82
CA GLN A 458 25.98 -17.72 23.80
C GLN A 458 26.03 -18.55 22.51
N SER A 459 25.99 -19.88 22.60
CA SER A 459 25.97 -20.75 21.43
C SER A 459 24.68 -20.61 20.62
N ILE A 460 23.53 -20.45 21.29
CA ILE A 460 22.23 -20.26 20.64
C ILE A 460 22.15 -18.86 20.02
N LEU A 461 22.66 -17.84 20.72
CA LEU A 461 22.71 -16.46 20.21
C LEU A 461 23.57 -16.34 18.94
N LYS A 462 24.76 -16.97 18.92
CA LYS A 462 25.61 -17.02 17.71
C LYS A 462 24.89 -17.67 16.52
N LYS A 463 24.15 -18.76 16.78
CA LYS A 463 23.33 -19.40 15.74
C LYS A 463 22.20 -18.50 15.26
N LEU A 464 21.54 -17.77 16.16
CA LEU A 464 20.49 -16.81 15.84
C LEU A 464 21.05 -15.70 14.93
N GLN A 465 22.17 -15.09 15.31
CA GLN A 465 22.86 -14.06 14.53
C GLN A 465 23.27 -14.53 13.12
N ALA A 466 23.72 -15.78 13.00
CA ALA A 466 24.09 -16.37 11.71
C ALA A 466 22.90 -16.80 10.85
N THR A 467 21.69 -16.90 11.43
CA THR A 467 20.50 -17.32 10.69
C THR A 467 19.92 -16.13 9.93
N PRO A 468 19.83 -16.19 8.59
CA PRO A 468 19.26 -15.09 7.81
C PRO A 468 17.78 -14.89 8.14
N PRO A 469 17.26 -13.67 8.00
CA PRO A 469 15.82 -13.45 8.05
C PRO A 469 15.12 -14.25 6.94
N PRO A 470 13.93 -14.80 7.20
CA PRO A 470 13.24 -15.59 6.20
C PRO A 470 12.76 -14.71 5.02
N GLY A 471 12.50 -15.32 3.86
CA GLY A 471 11.98 -14.63 2.67
C GLY A 471 10.49 -14.28 2.79
N GLU A 472 9.89 -13.71 1.73
CA GLU A 472 8.45 -13.40 1.67
C GLU A 472 7.52 -14.61 1.71
N ALA A 473 8.07 -15.80 1.52
CA ALA A 473 7.33 -17.03 1.66
C ALA A 473 6.87 -17.26 3.12
N ASP A 474 7.36 -16.52 4.11
CA ASP A 474 7.21 -16.90 5.52
C ASP A 474 6.63 -15.78 6.40
N ALA A 475 5.70 -16.17 7.28
CA ALA A 475 4.93 -15.26 8.13
C ALA A 475 5.66 -14.84 9.43
N GLU A 476 6.97 -14.63 9.39
CA GLU A 476 7.75 -14.19 10.55
C GLU A 476 7.95 -12.67 10.53
N ILE A 477 7.54 -12.03 11.63
CA ILE A 477 7.69 -10.59 11.86
C ILE A 477 8.38 -10.40 13.21
N GLU A 478 9.57 -9.85 13.17
CA GLU A 478 10.31 -9.42 14.37
C GLU A 478 10.04 -7.94 14.58
N VAL A 479 9.16 -7.57 15.52
CA VAL A 479 8.91 -6.14 15.85
C VAL A 479 10.21 -5.48 16.32
N ILE A 480 10.95 -6.19 17.18
CA ILE A 480 12.32 -5.86 17.58
C ILE A 480 13.19 -7.08 17.22
N PRO A 481 14.40 -6.88 16.67
CA PRO A 481 15.32 -7.98 16.42
C PRO A 481 15.53 -8.82 17.67
N TYR A 482 15.47 -10.14 17.54
CA TYR A 482 15.57 -11.05 18.68
C TYR A 482 16.88 -10.95 19.45
N GLU A 483 17.97 -10.63 18.76
CA GLU A 483 19.27 -10.35 19.37
C GLU A 483 19.19 -9.15 20.32
N MET A 484 18.54 -8.07 19.88
CA MET A 484 18.32 -6.87 20.69
C MET A 484 17.37 -7.14 21.86
N LEU A 485 16.30 -7.93 21.62
CA LEU A 485 15.40 -8.34 22.70
C LEU A 485 16.10 -9.18 23.75
N TRP A 486 17.00 -10.08 23.35
CA TRP A 486 17.78 -10.88 24.28
C TRP A 486 18.66 -10.00 25.17
N ASP A 487 19.37 -9.04 24.59
CA ASP A 487 20.18 -8.09 25.35
C ASP A 487 19.34 -7.25 26.32
N LEU A 488 18.16 -6.80 25.89
CA LEU A 488 17.21 -6.08 26.73
C LEU A 488 16.71 -6.94 27.91
N VAL A 489 16.39 -8.21 27.67
CA VAL A 489 15.97 -9.16 28.71
C VAL A 489 17.07 -9.36 29.75
N LEU A 490 18.30 -9.61 29.31
CA LEU A 490 19.45 -9.77 30.22
C LEU A 490 19.73 -8.49 31.01
N LYS A 491 19.65 -7.32 30.37
CA LYS A 491 19.81 -6.03 31.02
C LYS A 491 18.77 -5.83 32.11
N MET A 492 17.49 -6.07 31.81
CA MET A 492 16.41 -5.99 32.78
C MET A 492 16.66 -6.91 33.99
N LEU A 493 17.10 -8.14 33.76
CA LEU A 493 17.40 -9.09 34.84
C LEU A 493 18.56 -8.62 35.74
N ARG A 494 19.60 -7.98 35.18
CA ARG A 494 20.74 -7.44 35.95
C ARG A 494 20.41 -6.18 36.75
N GLU A 495 19.57 -5.30 36.20
CA GLU A 495 19.19 -4.04 36.82
C GLU A 495 18.18 -4.21 37.98
N SER A 496 17.90 -5.45 38.38
CA SER A 496 17.07 -5.73 39.55
C SER A 496 17.82 -6.62 40.53
N PRO A 497 17.58 -6.44 41.84
CA PRO A 497 18.26 -7.24 42.86
C PRO A 497 18.00 -8.74 42.65
N PRO A 498 18.98 -9.61 42.95
CA PRO A 498 18.86 -11.05 42.76
C PRO A 498 17.65 -11.59 43.51
N VAL A 499 16.95 -12.55 42.89
CA VAL A 499 15.81 -13.25 43.48
C VAL A 499 16.33 -14.01 44.71
N PRO A 500 15.77 -13.84 45.91
CA PRO A 500 16.09 -14.72 47.03
C PRO A 500 15.67 -16.15 46.64
N GLY A 501 16.64 -17.07 46.69
CA GLY A 501 16.52 -18.43 46.17
C GLY A 501 15.66 -19.37 47.00
#